data_AF-A0A959DMY5-F1
#
_entry.id   AF-A0A959DMY5-F1
#
_cell.length_a   1.000
_cell.length_b   1.000
_cell.length_c   1.000
_cell.angle_alpha   90.00
_cell.angle_beta   90.00
_cell.angle_gamma   90.00
#
_symmetry.space_group_name_H-M   'P 1'
#
loop_
_entity.id
_entity.type
_entity.pdbx_description
1 polymer ?
#
loop_
_entity_poly.entity_id
_entity_poly.type
_entity_poly.pdbx_seq_one_letter_code
_entity_poly.pdbx_strand_id
1 'polypeptide(L)' 'CGYCQSGQIMQAAALLEKNKQPSRADIVEHMNGVLCRCGTYHRIQKAIVRAAKDMGS' A
#
# COMPACT_ATOMS: atom_id res chain seq x y z
N CYS A 1 12.92 -0.56 9.69
CA CYS A 1 13.96 0.49 9.57
C CYS A 1 13.42 1.80 9.01
N GLY A 2 12.31 1.82 8.27
CA GLY A 2 11.73 3.08 7.75
C GLY A 2 12.20 3.46 6.35
N TYR A 3 13.33 2.95 5.89
CA TYR A 3 13.95 3.33 4.62
C TYR A 3 13.00 3.25 3.40
N CYS A 4 12.25 2.15 3.27
CA CYS A 4 11.32 1.96 2.15
C CYS A 4 9.95 2.63 2.35
N GLN A 5 9.66 3.23 3.51
CA GLN A 5 8.30 3.68 3.85
C GLN A 5 7.80 4.80 2.94
N SER A 6 8.66 5.76 2.57
CA SER A 6 8.29 6.84 1.65
C SER A 6 7.82 6.30 0.30
N GLY A 7 8.57 5.36 -0.29
CA GLY A 7 8.19 4.69 -1.53
C GLY A 7 6.87 3.92 -1.39
N GLN A 8 6.68 3.21 -0.27
CA GLN A 8 5.43 2.49 -0.01
C GLN A 8 4.23 3.45 0.13
N ILE A 9 4.41 4.59 0.80
CA ILE A 9 3.34 5.59 0.97
C ILE A 9 2.94 6.18 -0.38
N MET A 10 3.91 6.56 -1.22
CA MET A 10 3.62 7.16 -2.53
C MET A 10 2.95 6.17 -3.49
N GLN A 11 3.39 4.91 -3.52
CA GLN A 11 2.73 3.84 -4.29
C GLN A 11 1.31 3.57 -3.79
N ALA A 12 1.11 3.52 -2.47
CA ALA A 12 -0.23 3.37 -1.89
C ALA A 12 -1.16 4.54 -2.25
N ALA A 13 -0.66 5.78 -2.17
CA ALA A 13 -1.42 6.97 -2.53
C ALA A 13 -1.83 6.94 -4.02
N ALA A 14 -0.89 6.61 -4.91
CA ALA A 14 -1.16 6.50 -6.35
C ALA A 14 -2.16 5.38 -6.68
N LEU A 15 -2.11 4.25 -5.97
CA LEU A 15 -3.11 3.19 -6.10
C LEU A 15 -4.50 3.69 -5.69
N LEU A 16 -4.60 4.30 -4.50
CA LEU A 16 -5.89 4.72 -3.92
C LEU A 16 -6.53 5.90 -4.66
N GLU A 17 -5.73 6.75 -5.31
CA GLU A 17 -6.21 7.78 -6.22
C GLU A 17 -6.93 7.18 -7.43
N LYS A 18 -6.36 6.12 -8.02
CA LYS A 18 -6.92 5.46 -9.22
C LYS A 18 -8.03 4.47 -8.89
N ASN A 19 -7.90 3.74 -7.79
CA ASN A 19 -8.82 2.71 -7.34
C ASN A 19 -9.07 2.85 -5.84
N LYS A 20 -10.21 3.42 -5.47
CA LYS A 20 -10.60 3.66 -4.08
C LYS A 20 -10.96 2.38 -3.31
N GLN A 21 -11.22 1.27 -4.01
CA GLN A 21 -11.60 -0.01 -3.41
C GLN A 21 -10.75 -1.14 -4.01
N PRO A 22 -9.41 -1.11 -3.83
CA PRO A 22 -8.53 -2.10 -4.44
C PRO A 22 -8.70 -3.46 -3.78
N SER A 23 -8.64 -4.51 -4.61
CA SER A 23 -8.56 -5.88 -4.12
C SER A 23 -7.19 -6.11 -3.45
N ARG A 24 -7.08 -7.18 -2.66
CA ARG A 24 -5.78 -7.58 -2.10
C ARG A 24 -4.76 -7.88 -3.20
N ALA A 25 -5.20 -8.44 -4.33
CA ALA A 25 -4.33 -8.74 -5.46
C ALA A 25 -3.79 -7.44 -6.08
N ASP A 26 -4.65 -6.45 -6.29
CA ASP A 26 -4.27 -5.12 -6.82
C ASP A 26 -3.21 -4.47 -5.93
N ILE A 27 -3.38 -4.55 -4.61
CA ILE A 27 -2.40 -4.02 -3.65
C ILE A 27 -1.06 -4.76 -3.78
N VAL A 28 -1.06 -6.08 -3.86
CA VAL A 28 0.20 -6.83 -3.97
C VAL A 28 0.92 -6.49 -5.28
N GLU A 29 0.18 -6.47 -6.38
CA GLU A 29 0.73 -6.20 -7.71
C GLU A 29 1.31 -4.79 -7.81
N HIS A 30 0.57 -3.78 -7.35
CA HIS A 30 1.01 -2.38 -7.42
C HIS A 30 2.27 -2.14 -6.59
N MET A 31 2.37 -2.77 -5.42
CA MET A 31 3.44 -2.50 -4.46
C MET A 31 4.76 -3.22 -4.78
N ASN A 32 4.82 -4.05 -5.83
CA ASN A 32 6.02 -4.80 -6.23
C ASN A 32 7.22 -3.90 -6.59
N GLY A 33 7.00 -2.63 -6.90
CA GLY A 33 8.05 -1.67 -7.22
C GLY A 33 8.87 -1.19 -6.02
N VAL A 34 8.52 -1.55 -4.77
CA VAL A 34 9.21 -1.05 -3.58
C VAL A 34 9.66 -2.20 -2.67
N LEU A 35 10.97 -2.47 -2.68
CA LEU A 35 11.56 -3.52 -1.85
C LEU A 35 11.67 -3.10 -0.38
N CYS A 36 11.22 -3.98 0.50
CA CYS A 36 11.37 -3.88 1.95
C CYS A 36 12.28 -4.98 2.48
N ARG A 37 13.45 -4.59 3.02
CA ARG A 37 14.38 -5.54 3.64
C ARG A 37 14.00 -5.98 5.06
N CYS A 38 13.16 -5.19 5.75
CA CYS A 38 12.67 -5.55 7.08
C CYS A 38 11.54 -6.58 7.07
N GLY A 39 11.02 -6.97 5.89
CA GLY A 39 9.96 -7.99 5.78
C GLY A 39 8.59 -7.54 6.26
N THR A 40 8.28 -6.24 6.24
CA THR A 40 7.03 -5.71 6.81
C THR A 40 5.87 -5.57 5.82
N TYR A 41 5.91 -6.24 4.66
CA TYR A 41 4.92 -6.08 3.58
C TYR A 41 3.48 -6.32 4.05
N HIS A 42 3.23 -7.35 4.87
CA HIS A 42 1.87 -7.63 5.36
C HIS A 42 1.29 -6.50 6.22
N ARG A 43 2.12 -5.74 6.94
CA ARG A 43 1.66 -4.58 7.72
C ARG A 43 1.29 -3.43 6.80
N ILE A 44 2.08 -3.19 5.75
CA ILE A 44 1.77 -2.18 4.73
C ILE A 44 0.48 -2.52 3.98
N GLN A 45 0.31 -3.77 3.53
CA GLN A 45 -0.93 -4.22 2.89
C GLN A 45 -2.17 -3.96 3.75
N LYS A 46 -2.10 -4.28 5.06
CA LYS A 46 -3.19 -4.01 6.01
C LYS A 46 -3.46 -2.50 6.16
N ALA A 47 -2.42 -1.67 6.17
CA ALA A 47 -2.56 -0.22 6.26
C ALA A 47 -3.26 0.36 5.01
N ILE A 48 -2.95 -0.15 3.81
CA ILE A 48 -3.60 0.27 2.56
C ILE A 48 -5.08 -0.11 2.57
N VAL A 49 -5.42 -1.35 2.97
CA VAL A 49 -6.81 -1.78 3.11
C VAL A 49 -7.57 -0.91 4.12
N ARG A 50 -6.91 -0.50 5.20
CA ARG A 50 -7.51 0.41 6.19
C ARG A 50 -7.75 1.80 5.59
N ALA A 51 -6.74 2.37 4.92
CA ALA A 51 -6.86 3.68 4.28
C ALA A 51 -7.96 3.71 3.22
N ALA A 52 -8.09 2.66 2.40
CA ALA A 52 -9.18 2.54 1.42
C ALA A 52 -10.57 2.61 2.06
N LYS A 53 -10.74 1.99 3.24
CA LYS A 53 -11.99 2.06 4.01
C LYS A 53 -12.24 3.46 4.56
N ASP A 54 -11.21 4.08 5.14
CA ASP A 54 -11.32 5.42 5.75
C ASP A 54 -11.58 6.52 4.70
N MET A 55 -11.18 6.33 3.43
CA MET A 55 -11.47 7.26 2.33
C MET A 55 -12.88 7.11 1.74
N GLY A 56 -13.57 6.00 2.03
CA GLY A 56 -14.92 5.72 1.55
C GLY A 56 -16.03 6.08 2.55
N SER A 57 -15.66 6.40 3.78
CA SER A 57 -16.52 6.93 4.86
C SER A 57 -16.53 8.45 4.87
#